data_AF-A0A0Q7MVG1-F1
#
_entry.id   AF-A0A0Q7MVG1-F1
#
_cell.length_a   1.000
_cell.length_b   1.000
_cell.length_c   1.000
_cell.angle_alpha   90.00
_cell.angle_beta   90.00
_cell.angle_gamma   90.00
#
_symmetry.space_group_name_H-M   'P 1'
#
loop_
_entity.id
_entity.type
_entity.pdbx_description
1 polymer ?
#
loop_
_entity_poly.entity_id
_entity_poly.type
_entity_poly.pdbx_seq_one_letter_code
_entity_poly.pdbx_strand_id
1 'polypeptide(L)'
;MQLAQDSLPIADEPTSSTPSRSMRRWWALVPAVAAASAVVFAVSTSTATSALATWTAVPTKPSSQVAAAAASSCKESAPAEAAPTIIEQRGTVAMVLLVDQSWTAACVWSDVDQSSVAGSIEELGPSPTGGDVTITTQLSTWSDVDGAWTAIHGRVGPDVAEVVVTRDSGEPVTATVDGGRFAAWWPGNAAAASVAPYGVDGTALPVALAGR
;
A
#
# COMPACT_ATOMS: atom_id res chain seq x y z
N MET A 1 -4.89 30.49 32.99
CA MET A 1 -4.44 31.54 32.06
C MET A 1 -5.08 31.20 30.73
N GLN A 2 -6.11 31.96 30.36
CA GLN A 2 -7.14 31.61 29.39
C GLN A 2 -7.04 32.61 28.23
N LEU A 3 -6.78 32.14 27.01
CA LEU A 3 -6.77 32.93 25.77
C LEU A 3 -7.65 32.15 24.78
N ALA A 4 -8.93 32.51 24.69
CA ALA A 4 -9.50 33.52 23.78
C ALA A 4 -9.53 33.00 22.33
N GLN A 5 -10.71 32.51 21.94
CA GLN A 5 -11.07 32.06 20.60
C GLN A 5 -11.45 33.30 19.76
N ASP A 6 -10.65 33.63 18.75
CA ASP A 6 -11.00 34.67 17.78
C ASP A 6 -11.97 34.11 16.74
N SER A 7 -13.12 34.77 16.65
CA SER A 7 -14.20 34.47 15.70
C SER A 7 -13.94 35.21 14.40
N LEU A 8 -13.90 34.51 13.26
CA LEU A 8 -13.87 35.14 11.94
C LEU A 8 -15.30 35.52 11.49
N PRO A 9 -15.47 36.68 10.82
CA PRO A 9 -16.77 37.19 10.40
C PRO A 9 -17.31 36.51 9.13
N ILE A 10 -18.63 36.31 9.13
CA ILE A 10 -19.47 35.99 7.98
C ILE A 10 -19.58 37.24 7.10
N ALA A 11 -19.23 37.12 5.82
CA ALA A 11 -19.52 38.14 4.82
C ALA A 11 -20.76 37.73 4.02
N ASP A 12 -21.83 38.49 4.19
CA ASP A 12 -23.05 38.46 3.37
C ASP A 12 -22.97 39.49 2.23
N GLU A 13 -23.50 39.06 1.07
CA GLU A 13 -24.24 39.84 0.05
C GLU A 13 -23.51 40.90 -0.82
N PRO A 14 -23.92 41.13 -2.10
CA PRO A 14 -25.32 41.33 -2.52
C PRO A 14 -25.82 40.72 -3.84
N THR A 15 -27.12 40.43 -3.84
CA THR A 15 -28.03 40.29 -5.00
C THR A 15 -27.95 41.45 -6.00
N SER A 16 -28.10 41.15 -7.30
CA SER A 16 -28.83 42.03 -8.23
C SER A 16 -29.30 41.31 -9.50
N SER A 17 -30.52 41.68 -9.88
CA SER A 17 -31.44 41.03 -10.82
C SER A 17 -31.53 41.80 -12.15
N THR A 18 -32.04 41.09 -13.18
CA THR A 18 -32.80 41.57 -14.38
C THR A 18 -31.98 42.09 -15.58
N PRO A 19 -32.45 42.01 -16.87
CA PRO A 19 -33.79 41.66 -17.35
C PRO A 19 -33.91 40.70 -18.57
N SER A 20 -35.09 40.06 -18.68
CA SER A 20 -35.57 39.38 -19.89
C SER A 20 -36.13 40.37 -20.92
N ARG A 21 -35.74 40.25 -22.20
CA ARG A 21 -36.45 40.89 -23.33
C ARG A 21 -36.60 39.95 -24.54
N SER A 22 -37.88 39.64 -24.77
CA SER A 22 -38.62 39.29 -25.98
C SER A 22 -37.92 39.20 -27.35
N MET A 23 -38.19 38.07 -28.01
CA MET A 23 -38.55 37.86 -29.43
C MET A 23 -38.04 38.84 -30.50
N ARG A 24 -37.24 38.30 -31.42
CA ARG A 24 -37.44 38.56 -32.86
C ARG A 24 -36.93 37.39 -33.71
N ARG A 25 -37.87 36.60 -34.24
CA ARG A 25 -37.68 35.81 -35.47
C ARG A 25 -37.22 36.77 -36.57
N TRP A 26 -36.17 36.43 -37.32
CA TRP A 26 -35.98 36.75 -38.74
C TRP A 26 -34.84 35.91 -39.34
N TRP A 27 -35.27 34.92 -40.15
CA TRP A 27 -34.67 34.40 -41.38
C TRP A 27 -33.29 34.92 -41.82
N ALA A 28 -32.33 33.99 -41.99
CA ALA A 28 -31.55 33.84 -43.23
C ALA A 28 -30.76 32.52 -43.21
N LEU A 29 -31.05 31.66 -44.17
CA LEU A 29 -30.29 30.46 -44.51
C LEU A 29 -29.00 30.88 -45.25
N VAL A 30 -27.84 30.49 -44.72
CA VAL A 30 -26.58 30.46 -45.46
C VAL A 30 -25.93 29.10 -45.19
N PRO A 31 -25.77 28.21 -46.18
CA PRO A 31 -24.99 27.01 -45.99
C PRO A 31 -23.52 27.37 -46.17
N ALA A 32 -22.85 27.75 -45.09
CA ALA A 32 -21.39 27.73 -45.05
C ALA A 32 -20.97 26.27 -44.77
N VAL A 33 -20.48 25.57 -45.80
CA VAL A 33 -19.79 24.29 -45.63
C VAL A 33 -18.45 24.59 -44.95
N ALA A 34 -18.48 24.71 -43.63
CA ALA A 34 -17.28 24.62 -42.83
C ALA A 34 -16.89 23.14 -42.80
N ALA A 35 -15.82 22.78 -43.51
CA ALA A 35 -15.15 21.51 -43.30
C ALA A 35 -14.63 21.50 -41.86
N ALA A 36 -15.44 20.98 -40.94
CA ALA A 36 -15.01 20.70 -39.59
C ALA A 36 -14.01 19.55 -39.70
N SER A 37 -12.72 19.88 -39.74
CA SER A 37 -11.66 18.92 -39.49
C SER A 37 -11.87 18.40 -38.07
N ALA A 38 -12.55 17.26 -37.94
CA ALA A 38 -12.62 16.52 -36.70
C ALA A 38 -11.20 16.03 -36.41
N VAL A 39 -10.44 16.81 -35.65
CA VAL A 39 -9.22 16.33 -35.02
C VAL A 39 -9.69 15.31 -33.99
N VAL A 40 -9.68 14.03 -34.39
CA VAL A 40 -9.84 12.93 -33.45
C VAL A 40 -8.58 12.93 -32.62
N PHE A 41 -8.62 13.63 -31.49
CA PHE A 41 -7.67 13.37 -30.41
C PHE A 41 -7.94 11.94 -29.98
N ALA A 42 -7.10 11.02 -30.44
CA ALA A 42 -6.95 9.72 -29.81
C ALA A 42 -6.43 10.01 -28.40
N VAL A 43 -7.36 10.22 -27.47
CA VAL A 43 -7.05 10.17 -26.05
C VAL A 43 -6.72 8.70 -25.82
N SER A 44 -5.44 8.37 -25.92
CA SER A 44 -4.92 7.11 -25.41
C SER A 44 -5.18 7.11 -23.92
N THR A 45 -6.34 6.61 -23.51
CA THR A 45 -6.61 6.27 -22.12
C THR A 45 -5.71 5.08 -21.82
N SER A 46 -4.46 5.39 -21.47
CA SER A 46 -3.52 4.45 -20.88
C SER A 46 -4.15 3.95 -19.60
N THR A 47 -4.91 2.86 -19.69
CA THR A 47 -5.32 2.06 -18.53
C THR A 47 -4.09 1.29 -18.08
N ALA A 48 -3.10 2.00 -17.53
CA ALA A 48 -1.99 1.36 -16.84
C ALA A 48 -2.65 0.49 -15.76
N THR A 49 -2.63 -0.81 -15.98
CA THR A 49 -3.23 -1.75 -15.04
C THR A 49 -2.22 -1.87 -13.93
N SER A 50 -2.58 -1.43 -12.73
CA SER A 50 -1.70 -1.52 -11.57
C SER A 50 -1.13 -2.93 -11.45
N ALA A 51 0.17 -3.04 -11.12
CA ALA A 51 0.83 -4.31 -10.86
C ALA A 51 0.14 -5.07 -9.70
N LEU A 52 -0.49 -4.35 -8.77
CA LEU A 52 -1.28 -4.91 -7.68
C LEU A 52 -2.49 -5.73 -8.15
N ALA A 53 -2.95 -5.55 -9.39
CA ALA A 53 -4.04 -6.35 -9.96
C ALA A 53 -3.66 -7.84 -10.11
N THR A 54 -2.36 -8.16 -10.12
CA THR A 54 -1.85 -9.54 -10.19
C THR A 54 -1.62 -10.18 -8.83
N TRP A 55 -1.84 -9.43 -7.74
CA TRP A 55 -1.53 -9.86 -6.38
C TRP A 55 -2.26 -11.15 -5.97
N THR A 56 -1.60 -11.96 -5.15
CA THR A 56 -2.13 -13.21 -4.58
C THR A 56 -1.91 -13.29 -3.07
N ALA A 57 -2.85 -13.92 -2.36
CA ALA A 57 -2.78 -14.08 -0.90
C ALA A 57 -1.68 -15.04 -0.40
N VAL A 58 -1.10 -15.85 -1.28
CA VAL A 58 0.00 -16.77 -0.96
C VAL A 58 1.29 -16.26 -1.62
N PRO A 59 2.40 -16.13 -0.88
CA PRO A 59 3.67 -15.66 -1.40
C PRO A 59 4.38 -16.74 -2.21
N THR A 60 5.26 -16.32 -3.11
CA THR A 60 6.18 -17.18 -3.83
C THR A 60 7.60 -16.64 -3.70
N LYS A 61 8.59 -17.51 -3.93
CA LYS A 61 9.98 -17.07 -4.01
C LYS A 61 10.24 -16.41 -5.37
N PRO A 62 10.76 -15.17 -5.41
CA PRO A 62 11.12 -14.53 -6.67
C PRO A 62 12.29 -15.23 -7.37
N SER A 63 12.42 -14.99 -8.67
CA SER A 63 13.66 -15.32 -9.40
C SER A 63 14.84 -14.51 -8.84
N SER A 64 16.07 -15.00 -9.05
CA SER A 64 17.27 -14.28 -8.59
C SER A 64 17.39 -12.87 -9.18
N GLN A 65 16.96 -12.69 -10.44
CA GLN A 65 16.97 -11.39 -11.11
C GLN A 65 15.96 -10.42 -10.48
N VAL A 66 14.72 -10.87 -10.24
CA VAL A 66 13.69 -10.06 -9.58
C VAL A 66 14.11 -9.73 -8.14
N ALA A 67 14.62 -10.71 -7.40
CA ALA A 67 15.09 -10.49 -6.03
C ALA A 67 16.20 -9.43 -5.96
N ALA A 68 17.19 -9.49 -6.86
CA ALA A 68 18.27 -8.52 -6.90
C ALA A 68 17.80 -7.12 -7.29
N ALA A 69 16.91 -7.00 -8.27
CA ALA A 69 16.35 -5.72 -8.71
C ALA A 69 15.51 -5.07 -7.60
N ALA A 70 14.61 -5.82 -6.99
CA ALA A 70 13.78 -5.36 -5.88
C ALA A 70 14.64 -4.96 -4.68
N ALA A 71 15.59 -5.79 -4.26
CA ALA A 71 16.49 -5.47 -3.16
C ALA A 71 17.29 -4.19 -3.41
N SER A 72 17.83 -4.03 -4.63
CA SER A 72 18.60 -2.84 -5.01
C SER A 72 17.74 -1.58 -4.94
N SER A 73 16.55 -1.59 -5.56
CA SER A 73 15.71 -0.40 -5.60
C SER A 73 15.15 -0.04 -4.22
N CYS A 74 14.66 -1.02 -3.47
CA CYS A 74 14.15 -0.80 -2.12
C CYS A 74 15.22 -0.22 -1.18
N LYS A 75 16.49 -0.59 -1.39
CA LYS A 75 17.62 -0.12 -0.59
C LYS A 75 17.96 1.34 -0.83
N GLU A 76 17.60 1.93 -1.97
CA GLU A 76 17.89 3.35 -2.28
C GLU A 76 17.17 4.32 -1.34
N SER A 77 16.03 3.93 -0.79
CA SER A 77 15.22 4.73 0.13
C SER A 77 15.44 4.36 1.61
N ALA A 78 16.40 3.48 1.91
CA ALA A 78 16.62 2.93 3.24
C ALA A 78 17.96 3.38 3.85
N PRO A 79 18.10 3.33 5.19
CA PRO A 79 19.39 3.52 5.85
C PRO A 79 20.47 2.57 5.29
N ALA A 80 21.74 3.00 5.32
CA ALA A 80 22.85 2.23 4.74
C ALA A 80 23.01 0.84 5.39
N GLU A 81 22.63 0.71 6.65
CA GLU A 81 22.76 -0.48 7.48
C GLU A 81 21.61 -1.48 7.29
N ALA A 82 20.45 -1.03 6.78
CA ALA A 82 19.24 -1.85 6.71
C ALA A 82 19.32 -2.96 5.64
N ALA A 83 19.44 -4.22 6.04
CA ALA A 83 19.61 -5.32 5.09
C ALA A 83 18.26 -5.93 4.63
N PRO A 84 18.14 -6.36 3.37
CA PRO A 84 17.04 -7.23 2.95
C PRO A 84 17.04 -8.52 3.76
N THR A 85 15.94 -8.80 4.46
CA THR A 85 15.77 -10.00 5.30
C THR A 85 14.73 -10.95 4.74
N ILE A 86 13.61 -10.43 4.26
CA ILE A 86 12.60 -11.21 3.52
C ILE A 86 12.49 -10.62 2.13
N ILE A 87 12.51 -11.47 1.11
CA ILE A 87 12.18 -11.11 -0.27
C ILE A 87 11.19 -12.15 -0.79
N GLU A 88 10.00 -11.70 -1.11
CA GLU A 88 8.90 -12.55 -1.59
C GLU A 88 8.21 -11.92 -2.81
N GLN A 89 7.39 -12.69 -3.52
CA GLN A 89 6.70 -12.25 -4.72
C GLN A 89 5.24 -12.72 -4.75
N ARG A 90 4.34 -11.82 -5.11
CA ARG A 90 2.90 -12.06 -5.32
C ARG A 90 2.48 -11.46 -6.66
N GLY A 91 2.10 -12.32 -7.60
CA GLY A 91 1.90 -11.89 -8.97
C GLY A 91 3.20 -11.34 -9.57
N THR A 92 3.16 -10.13 -10.12
CA THR A 92 4.32 -9.42 -10.68
C THR A 92 5.02 -8.48 -9.70
N VAL A 93 4.57 -8.43 -8.44
CA VAL A 93 5.09 -7.52 -7.42
C VAL A 93 5.96 -8.29 -6.44
N ALA A 94 7.17 -7.79 -6.18
CA ALA A 94 8.03 -8.29 -5.12
C ALA A 94 7.89 -7.40 -3.87
N MET A 95 7.93 -8.01 -2.69
CA MET A 95 8.06 -7.28 -1.43
C MET A 95 9.41 -7.59 -0.79
N VAL A 96 10.08 -6.55 -0.32
CA VAL A 96 11.34 -6.63 0.45
C VAL A 96 11.08 -6.10 1.85
N LEU A 97 11.34 -6.92 2.86
CA LEU A 97 11.46 -6.47 4.25
C LEU A 97 12.92 -6.09 4.50
N LEU A 98 13.16 -4.81 4.75
CA LEU A 98 14.46 -4.27 5.12
C LEU A 98 14.53 -4.10 6.64
N VAL A 99 15.68 -4.46 7.23
CA VAL A 99 15.84 -4.51 8.68
C VAL A 99 17.21 -3.99 9.10
N ASP A 100 17.23 -3.12 10.10
CA ASP A 100 18.37 -2.72 10.92
C ASP A 100 18.03 -2.99 12.42
N GLN A 101 18.97 -2.71 13.33
CA GLN A 101 18.81 -2.73 14.79
C GLN A 101 17.65 -1.88 15.30
N SER A 102 17.32 -0.76 14.66
CA SER A 102 16.30 0.20 15.15
C SER A 102 15.26 0.59 14.10
N TRP A 103 15.31 -0.04 12.93
CA TRP A 103 14.51 0.36 11.79
C TRP A 103 14.05 -0.86 11.00
N THR A 104 12.79 -0.84 10.58
CA THR A 104 12.25 -1.83 9.65
C THR A 104 11.38 -1.14 8.60
N ALA A 105 11.35 -1.71 7.40
CA ALA A 105 10.44 -1.23 6.36
C ALA A 105 10.02 -2.34 5.43
N ALA A 106 8.76 -2.28 5.01
CA ALA A 106 8.28 -3.01 3.86
C ALA A 106 8.42 -2.12 2.62
N CYS A 107 8.92 -2.70 1.55
CA CYS A 107 9.00 -2.08 0.24
C CYS A 107 8.32 -2.99 -0.77
N VAL A 108 7.44 -2.46 -1.60
CA VAL A 108 6.90 -3.16 -2.77
C VAL A 108 7.58 -2.63 -4.03
N TRP A 109 7.88 -3.55 -4.94
CA TRP A 109 8.61 -3.31 -6.18
C TRP A 109 7.91 -4.01 -7.33
N SER A 110 7.79 -3.33 -8.47
CA SER A 110 7.39 -3.95 -9.72
C SER A 110 8.30 -3.48 -10.87
N ASP A 111 8.18 -4.10 -12.03
CA ASP A 111 8.89 -3.68 -13.24
C ASP A 111 8.30 -2.41 -13.88
N VAL A 112 7.07 -2.04 -13.49
CA VAL A 112 6.37 -0.83 -13.96
C VAL A 112 6.46 0.33 -12.97
N ASP A 113 6.54 0.06 -11.67
CA ASP A 113 6.72 1.04 -10.60
C ASP A 113 7.95 0.66 -9.77
N GLN A 114 8.99 1.49 -9.88
CA GLN A 114 10.34 1.11 -9.44
C GLN A 114 10.45 0.90 -7.94
N SER A 115 9.62 1.50 -7.08
CA SER A 115 9.36 1.02 -5.71
C SER A 115 8.47 1.98 -4.93
N SER A 116 7.71 1.44 -3.98
CA SER A 116 7.03 2.21 -2.93
C SER A 116 7.45 1.64 -1.57
N VAL A 117 7.91 2.52 -0.67
CA VAL A 117 8.44 2.14 0.64
C VAL A 117 7.55 2.68 1.75
N ALA A 118 7.32 1.84 2.76
CA ALA A 118 6.77 2.26 4.03
C ALA A 118 7.60 1.66 5.17
N GLY A 119 8.16 2.54 5.98
CA GLY A 119 9.05 2.18 7.08
C GLY A 119 8.68 2.83 8.39
N SER A 120 9.23 2.26 9.46
CA SER A 120 9.06 2.71 10.84
C SER A 120 10.37 2.57 11.61
N ILE A 121 10.60 3.52 12.52
CA ILE A 121 11.64 3.41 13.55
C ILE A 121 11.01 2.71 14.73
N GLU A 122 11.65 1.68 15.24
CA GLU A 122 11.09 0.82 16.29
C GLU A 122 12.15 0.42 17.30
N GLU A 123 11.75 0.43 18.56
CA GLU A 123 12.48 -0.27 19.60
C GLU A 123 12.09 -1.75 19.54
N LEU A 124 13.04 -2.61 19.17
CA LEU A 124 12.79 -4.05 19.13
C LEU A 124 12.77 -4.60 20.56
N GLY A 125 11.59 -5.06 20.98
CA GLY A 125 11.44 -5.86 22.20
C GLY A 125 12.20 -7.21 22.14
N PRO A 126 12.12 -8.01 23.21
CA PRO A 126 12.79 -9.31 23.27
C PRO A 126 12.31 -10.24 22.14
N SER A 127 13.17 -11.20 21.78
CA SER A 127 12.80 -12.27 20.84
C SER A 127 11.62 -13.07 21.35
N PRO A 128 10.58 -13.32 20.52
CA PRO A 128 9.54 -14.29 20.85
C PRO A 128 10.17 -15.66 21.10
N THR A 129 9.56 -16.44 21.99
CA THR A 129 9.99 -17.80 22.31
C THR A 129 8.91 -18.81 21.89
N GLY A 130 9.30 -20.08 21.75
CA GLY A 130 8.38 -21.14 21.35
C GLY A 130 7.56 -20.80 20.09
N GLY A 131 6.23 -20.86 20.21
CA GLY A 131 5.27 -20.57 19.14
C GLY A 131 4.74 -19.14 19.09
N ASP A 132 5.34 -18.21 19.83
CA ASP A 132 4.84 -16.83 19.95
C ASP A 132 5.14 -15.98 18.71
N VAL A 133 4.33 -14.93 18.51
CA VAL A 133 4.52 -13.93 17.45
C VAL A 133 4.37 -12.53 18.03
N THR A 134 5.31 -11.65 17.72
CA THR A 134 5.23 -10.22 18.05
C THR A 134 5.06 -9.43 16.77
N ILE A 135 3.96 -8.69 16.66
CA ILE A 135 3.76 -7.71 15.59
C ILE A 135 4.66 -6.51 15.90
N THR A 136 5.50 -6.16 14.94
CA THR A 136 6.42 -5.03 15.08
C THR A 136 5.77 -3.76 14.55
N THR A 137 5.10 -3.85 13.40
CA THR A 137 4.32 -2.74 12.85
C THR A 137 3.28 -3.22 11.85
N GLN A 138 2.29 -2.37 11.65
CA GLN A 138 1.40 -2.41 10.52
C GLN A 138 1.33 -1.00 9.96
N LEU A 139 1.52 -0.90 8.65
CA LEU A 139 1.59 0.37 7.95
C LEU A 139 0.85 0.27 6.62
N SER A 140 0.35 1.42 6.17
CA SER A 140 -0.29 1.55 4.87
C SER A 140 0.36 2.73 4.17
N THR A 141 0.57 2.59 2.87
CA THR A 141 1.10 3.65 2.01
C THR A 141 0.42 3.57 0.65
N TRP A 142 0.81 4.45 -0.26
CA TRP A 142 0.23 4.52 -1.59
C TRP A 142 1.28 4.98 -2.61
N SER A 143 1.10 4.60 -3.87
CA SER A 143 1.76 5.23 -5.02
C SER A 143 0.72 5.70 -6.04
N ASP A 144 1.08 6.69 -6.87
CA ASP A 144 0.21 7.20 -7.93
C ASP A 144 -0.10 6.13 -9.00
N VAL A 145 0.81 5.16 -9.17
CA VAL A 145 0.72 4.12 -10.22
C VAL A 145 -0.04 2.90 -9.72
N ASP A 146 0.34 2.41 -8.54
CA ASP A 146 -0.14 1.13 -8.01
C ASP A 146 -1.25 1.29 -6.96
N GLY A 147 -1.50 2.51 -6.49
CA GLY A 147 -2.51 2.79 -5.49
C GLY A 147 -2.06 2.40 -4.08
N ALA A 148 -3.04 2.25 -3.18
CA ALA A 148 -2.76 1.97 -1.78
C ALA A 148 -2.43 0.50 -1.53
N TRP A 149 -1.55 0.24 -0.57
CA TRP A 149 -1.26 -1.09 -0.04
C TRP A 149 -0.93 -1.02 1.44
N THR A 150 -1.11 -2.15 2.11
CA THR A 150 -0.85 -2.32 3.54
C THR A 150 0.12 -3.47 3.74
N ALA A 151 1.06 -3.32 4.67
CA ALA A 151 1.89 -4.42 5.15
C ALA A 151 1.86 -4.51 6.67
N ILE A 152 2.10 -5.73 7.13
CA ILE A 152 2.32 -6.09 8.52
C ILE A 152 3.54 -6.99 8.59
N HIS A 153 4.41 -6.72 9.55
CA HIS A 153 5.57 -7.55 9.78
C HIS A 153 5.94 -7.58 11.26
N GLY A 154 6.75 -8.56 11.60
CA GLY A 154 7.18 -8.75 12.96
C GLY A 154 8.15 -9.89 13.13
N ARG A 155 8.15 -10.44 14.34
CA ARG A 155 9.07 -11.49 14.78
C ARG A 155 8.30 -12.73 15.16
N VAL A 156 8.90 -13.89 14.94
CA VAL A 156 8.31 -15.18 15.29
C VAL A 156 9.25 -15.97 16.19
N GLY A 157 8.68 -16.81 17.05
CA GLY A 157 9.42 -17.79 17.82
C GLY A 157 9.90 -18.97 16.96
N PRO A 158 10.87 -19.77 17.44
CA PRO A 158 11.47 -20.85 16.67
C PRO A 158 10.52 -22.00 16.30
N ASP A 159 9.38 -22.14 16.97
CA ASP A 159 8.42 -23.21 16.67
C ASP A 159 7.41 -22.81 15.58
N VAL A 160 7.41 -21.54 15.13
CA VAL A 160 6.51 -21.02 14.10
C VAL A 160 7.04 -21.32 12.71
N ALA A 161 6.27 -22.07 11.93
CA ALA A 161 6.58 -22.40 10.54
C ALA A 161 5.79 -21.56 9.53
N GLU A 162 4.57 -21.15 9.90
CA GLU A 162 3.69 -20.34 9.07
C GLU A 162 2.99 -19.28 9.91
N VAL A 163 2.68 -18.13 9.31
CA VAL A 163 1.81 -17.11 9.89
C VAL A 163 0.71 -16.77 8.88
N VAL A 164 -0.54 -16.80 9.32
CA VAL A 164 -1.69 -16.36 8.52
C VAL A 164 -2.27 -15.10 9.14
N VAL A 165 -2.41 -14.06 8.34
CA VAL A 165 -3.02 -12.79 8.72
C VAL A 165 -4.43 -12.75 8.17
N THR A 166 -5.43 -12.57 9.04
CA THR A 166 -6.81 -12.28 8.60
C THR A 166 -6.97 -10.78 8.51
N ARG A 167 -7.44 -10.28 7.37
CA ARG A 167 -7.72 -8.85 7.17
C ARG A 167 -9.11 -8.49 7.72
N ASP A 168 -9.36 -7.23 8.01
CA ASP A 168 -10.71 -6.73 8.36
C ASP A 168 -11.74 -6.96 7.23
N SER A 169 -11.28 -7.12 5.99
CA SER A 169 -12.11 -7.54 4.86
C SER A 169 -12.45 -9.04 4.86
N GLY A 170 -11.90 -9.82 5.80
CA GLY A 170 -12.19 -11.24 6.03
C GLY A 170 -11.32 -12.23 5.28
N GLU A 171 -10.60 -11.81 4.24
CA GLU A 171 -9.76 -12.72 3.45
C GLU A 171 -8.38 -12.92 4.10
N PRO A 172 -7.93 -14.18 4.28
CA PRO A 172 -6.63 -14.48 4.86
C PRO A 172 -5.48 -14.23 3.88
N VAL A 173 -4.31 -13.89 4.43
CA VAL A 173 -3.05 -13.71 3.72
C VAL A 173 -1.98 -14.54 4.42
N THR A 174 -1.37 -15.47 3.71
CA THR A 174 -0.22 -16.23 4.22
C THR A 174 1.00 -15.32 4.22
N ALA A 175 1.67 -15.16 5.36
CA ALA A 175 2.91 -14.40 5.46
C ALA A 175 4.09 -15.22 4.96
N THR A 176 5.16 -14.55 4.52
CA THR A 176 6.47 -15.19 4.40
C THR A 176 7.12 -15.21 5.76
N VAL A 177 7.65 -16.36 6.19
CA VAL A 177 8.40 -16.54 7.44
C VAL A 177 9.84 -16.91 7.10
N ASP A 178 10.80 -16.10 7.55
CA ASP A 178 12.23 -16.38 7.38
C ASP A 178 13.07 -15.66 8.45
N GLY A 179 14.19 -16.27 8.86
CA GLY A 179 15.14 -15.65 9.79
C GLY A 179 14.56 -15.17 11.12
N GLY A 180 13.53 -15.83 11.65
CA GLY A 180 12.83 -15.41 12.88
C GLY A 180 11.93 -14.18 12.71
N ARG A 181 11.54 -13.87 11.47
CA ARG A 181 10.64 -12.78 11.10
C ARG A 181 9.49 -13.28 10.24
N PHE A 182 8.41 -12.51 10.20
CA PHE A 182 7.34 -12.69 9.24
C PHE A 182 7.00 -11.37 8.56
N ALA A 183 6.49 -11.44 7.33
CA ALA A 183 5.91 -10.30 6.63
C ALA A 183 4.75 -10.74 5.73
N ALA A 184 3.69 -9.93 5.71
CA ALA A 184 2.55 -10.07 4.81
C ALA A 184 2.13 -8.68 4.31
N TRP A 185 1.59 -8.62 3.09
CA TRP A 185 1.10 -7.38 2.51
C TRP A 185 -0.06 -7.64 1.54
N TRP A 186 -0.88 -6.61 1.32
CA TRP A 186 -2.02 -6.67 0.40
C TRP A 186 -2.37 -5.30 -0.20
N PRO A 187 -3.02 -5.28 -1.37
CA PRO A 187 -3.60 -4.07 -1.94
C PRO A 187 -4.72 -3.51 -1.06
N GLY A 188 -4.82 -2.18 -1.01
CA GLY A 188 -5.79 -1.43 -0.24
C GLY A 188 -5.35 -1.11 1.20
N ASN A 189 -6.30 -0.58 1.96
CA ASN A 189 -6.09 -0.03 3.31
C ASN A 189 -6.75 -0.86 4.42
N ALA A 190 -7.18 -2.10 4.11
CA ALA A 190 -7.75 -2.97 5.13
C ALA A 190 -6.69 -3.24 6.21
N ALA A 191 -7.03 -3.09 7.49
CA ALA A 191 -6.12 -3.45 8.57
C ALA A 191 -6.07 -4.98 8.76
N ALA A 192 -5.06 -5.47 9.50
CA ALA A 192 -5.10 -6.83 10.01
C ALA A 192 -6.11 -6.92 11.16
N ALA A 193 -7.04 -7.87 11.06
CA ALA A 193 -7.98 -8.23 12.12
C ALA A 193 -7.32 -9.17 13.14
N SER A 194 -6.53 -10.14 12.65
CA SER A 194 -5.84 -11.12 13.50
C SER A 194 -4.59 -11.69 12.83
N VAL A 195 -3.70 -12.23 13.66
CA VAL A 195 -2.46 -12.92 13.25
C VAL A 195 -2.43 -14.27 13.95
N ALA A 196 -2.31 -15.35 13.18
CA ALA A 196 -2.31 -16.72 13.67
C ALA A 196 -1.02 -17.45 13.25
N PRO A 197 -0.13 -17.83 14.19
CA PRO A 197 1.01 -18.70 13.93
C PRO A 197 0.59 -20.17 13.88
N TYR A 198 1.33 -20.95 13.07
CA TYR A 198 1.18 -22.39 12.96
C TYR A 198 2.54 -23.07 13.02
N GLY A 199 2.56 -24.25 13.62
CA GLY A 199 3.74 -25.13 13.67
C GLY A 199 3.95 -25.88 12.36
N VAL A 200 5.07 -26.62 12.26
CA VAL A 200 5.43 -27.42 11.08
C VAL A 200 4.40 -28.50 10.71
N ASP A 201 3.58 -28.92 11.68
CA ASP A 201 2.50 -29.90 11.54
C ASP A 201 1.16 -29.25 11.15
N GLY A 202 1.12 -27.92 10.99
CA GLY A 202 -0.09 -27.15 10.71
C GLY A 202 -0.96 -26.90 11.95
N THR A 203 -0.49 -27.25 13.15
CA THR A 203 -1.22 -26.97 14.38
C THR A 203 -1.16 -25.47 14.70
N ALA A 204 -2.31 -24.88 15.02
CA ALA A 204 -2.37 -23.49 15.48
C ALA A 204 -1.62 -23.33 16.81
N LEU A 205 -0.71 -22.37 16.85
CA LEU A 205 0.07 -22.03 18.04
C LEU A 205 -0.62 -20.90 18.82
N PRO A 206 -0.46 -20.85 20.16
CA PRO A 206 -1.02 -19.77 20.96
C PRO A 206 -0.46 -18.41 20.52
N VAL A 207 -1.33 -17.42 20.39
CA VAL A 207 -0.92 -16.05 20.06
C VAL A 207 -0.64 -15.31 21.36
N ALA A 208 0.63 -15.14 21.71
CA ALA A 208 1.03 -14.12 22.68
C ALA A 208 1.20 -12.78 21.95
N LEU A 209 0.15 -11.94 21.94
CA LEU A 209 0.30 -10.55 21.49
C LEU A 209 1.15 -9.80 22.53
N ALA A 210 2.46 -9.77 22.34
CA ALA A 210 3.35 -8.98 23.18
C ALA A 210 3.07 -7.48 22.95
N GLY A 211 2.32 -6.88 23.88
CA GLY A 211 2.26 -5.46 24.25
C GLY A 211 2.28 -4.39 23.16
N ARG A 212 1.17 -3.66 23.02
CA ARG A 212 1.12 -2.33 22.39
C ARG A 212 2.03 -1.33 23.10
#